data_AF-A0A818CCM4-F1
#
_entry.id   AF-A0A818CCM4-F1
#
_cell.length_a   1.000
_cell.length_b   1.000
_cell.length_c   1.000
_cell.angle_alpha   90.00
_cell.angle_beta   90.00
_cell.angle_gamma   90.00
#
_symmetry.space_group_name_H-M   'P 1'
#
loop_
_entity.id
_entity.type
_entity.pdbx_description
1 polymer ?
#
loop_
_entity_poly.entity_id
_entity_poly.type
_entity_poly.pdbx_seq_one_letter_code
_entity_poly.pdbx_strand_id
1 'polypeptide(L)'
;AIFVDGISSNTLIELLINLANLPRLYCLILDAWSSANKSNEIYQLIFALRTLKSIKLSVDEDDISIILPIATYQRSTIKYLIIDHSFTFKELFIILSYTSELCRLKYSFLNRIDKTIHKVLPITLSNLTYLVIETCYTNFYYFETFISKIKSKLMLLYITIQSEDIEFLNARH
;
A
#
# COMPACT_ATOMS: atom_id res chain seq x y z
N ALA A 1 0.55 -4.15 -20.30
CA ALA A 1 1.02 -3.47 -19.09
C ALA A 1 1.51 -2.09 -19.50
N ILE A 2 1.45 -1.10 -18.61
CA ILE A 2 2.04 0.22 -18.83
C ILE A 2 3.11 0.43 -17.76
N PHE A 3 4.28 0.88 -18.18
CA PHE A 3 5.40 1.22 -17.32
C PHE A 3 5.70 2.71 -17.51
N VAL A 4 5.80 3.43 -16.41
CA VAL A 4 6.07 4.87 -16.40
C VAL A 4 7.07 5.16 -15.29
N ASP A 5 8.07 5.96 -15.63
CA ASP A 5 9.20 6.25 -14.77
C ASP A 5 9.59 7.74 -14.88
N GLY A 6 10.04 8.31 -13.76
CA GLY A 6 10.58 9.66 -13.68
C GLY A 6 9.58 10.78 -14.03
N ILE A 7 8.29 10.58 -13.78
CA ILE A 7 7.27 11.60 -14.05
C ILE A 7 6.85 12.38 -12.81
N SER A 8 6.45 13.63 -13.00
CA SER A 8 5.87 14.44 -11.92
C SER A 8 4.47 13.95 -11.54
N SER A 9 4.07 14.19 -10.29
CA SER A 9 2.71 13.87 -9.81
C SER A 9 1.59 14.49 -10.64
N ASN A 10 1.78 15.68 -11.21
CA ASN A 10 0.78 16.31 -12.09
C ASN A 10 0.58 15.51 -13.37
N THR A 11 1.69 15.18 -14.03
CA THR A 11 1.69 14.35 -15.24
C THR A 11 1.11 12.97 -14.96
N LEU A 12 1.37 12.41 -13.77
CA LEU A 12 0.82 11.13 -13.36
C LEU A 12 -0.71 11.17 -13.24
N ILE A 13 -1.26 12.23 -12.67
CA ILE A 13 -2.71 12.40 -12.53
C ILE A 13 -3.39 12.50 -13.90
N GLU A 14 -2.85 13.33 -14.79
CA GLU A 14 -3.36 13.45 -16.17
C GLU A 14 -3.30 12.10 -16.89
N LEU A 15 -2.20 11.37 -16.72
CA LEU A 15 -2.08 10.02 -17.25
C LEU A 15 -3.17 9.10 -16.67
N LEU A 16 -3.33 9.04 -15.35
CA LEU A 16 -4.30 8.16 -14.70
C LEU A 16 -5.75 8.44 -15.15
N ILE A 17 -6.10 9.71 -15.38
CA ILE A 17 -7.39 10.11 -15.97
C ILE A 17 -7.55 9.51 -17.36
N ASN A 18 -6.52 9.60 -18.21
CA ASN A 18 -6.54 9.04 -19.55
C ASN A 18 -6.60 7.50 -19.54
N LEU A 19 -5.94 6.87 -18.57
CA LEU A 19 -5.91 5.42 -18.40
C LEU A 19 -7.26 4.82 -18.01
N ALA A 20 -8.16 5.62 -17.41
CA ALA A 20 -9.51 5.17 -17.04
C ALA A 20 -10.32 4.66 -18.26
N ASN A 21 -10.00 5.14 -19.45
CA ASN A 21 -10.67 4.76 -20.69
C ASN A 21 -10.10 3.50 -21.35
N LEU A 22 -9.08 2.85 -20.77
CA LEU A 22 -8.45 1.67 -21.35
C LEU A 22 -9.11 0.37 -20.85
N PRO A 23 -9.92 -0.31 -21.68
CA PRO A 23 -10.70 -1.48 -21.26
C PRO A 23 -9.86 -2.73 -20.96
N ARG A 24 -8.56 -2.70 -21.29
CA ARG A 24 -7.64 -3.84 -21.15
C ARG A 24 -6.43 -3.53 -20.26
N LEU A 25 -6.47 -2.43 -19.51
CA LEU A 25 -5.39 -2.06 -18.60
C LEU A 25 -5.39 -2.98 -17.37
N TYR A 26 -4.65 -4.08 -17.46
CA TYR A 26 -4.56 -5.08 -16.39
C TYR A 26 -3.45 -4.80 -15.37
N CYS A 27 -2.34 -4.19 -15.81
CA CYS A 27 -1.13 -4.00 -15.03
C CYS A 27 -0.54 -2.62 -15.29
N LEU A 28 -0.17 -1.94 -14.20
CA LEU A 28 0.42 -0.61 -14.20
C LEU A 28 1.63 -0.59 -13.25
N ILE A 29 2.75 -0.07 -13.72
CA ILE A 29 3.96 0.13 -12.90
C ILE A 29 4.29 1.61 -13.01
N LEU A 30 4.30 2.29 -11.87
CA LEU A 30 4.52 3.71 -11.75
C LEU A 30 5.71 3.96 -10.84
N ASP A 31 6.62 4.77 -11.35
CA ASP A 31 7.65 5.44 -10.57
C ASP A 31 7.52 6.95 -10.83
N ALA A 32 7.26 7.69 -9.75
CA ALA A 32 6.96 9.11 -9.82
C ALA A 32 7.74 9.86 -8.75
N TRP A 33 8.25 11.03 -9.13
CA TRP A 33 8.78 12.00 -8.19
C TRP A 33 7.69 12.97 -7.85
N SER A 34 7.50 13.20 -6.57
CA SER A 34 6.45 14.11 -6.14
C SER A 34 7.03 15.26 -5.36
N SER A 35 6.64 16.46 -5.78
CA SER A 35 6.93 17.70 -5.08
C SER A 35 5.74 18.20 -4.27
N ALA A 36 4.63 17.46 -4.20
CA ALA A 36 3.38 17.94 -3.60
C ALA A 36 2.49 16.78 -3.13
N ASN A 37 1.85 16.93 -1.96
CA ASN A 37 0.92 15.98 -1.30
C ASN A 37 -0.29 15.57 -2.15
N LYS A 38 -0.07 14.88 -3.27
CA LYS A 38 -1.09 14.44 -4.24
C LYS A 38 -1.38 12.96 -4.16
N SER A 39 -0.74 12.26 -3.24
CA SER A 39 -0.94 10.85 -2.93
C SER A 39 -2.43 10.46 -2.86
N ASN A 40 -3.29 11.27 -2.21
CA ASN A 40 -4.72 11.00 -2.13
C ASN A 40 -5.41 10.89 -3.50
N GLU A 41 -5.16 11.85 -4.38
CA GLU A 41 -5.75 11.90 -5.72
C GLU A 41 -5.24 10.73 -6.58
N ILE A 42 -3.94 10.45 -6.50
CA ILE A 42 -3.30 9.32 -7.19
C ILE A 42 -3.96 8.00 -6.77
N TYR A 43 -4.10 7.74 -5.48
CA TYR A 43 -4.75 6.52 -4.98
C TYR A 43 -6.23 6.43 -5.37
N GLN A 44 -6.98 7.53 -5.32
CA GLN A 44 -8.39 7.54 -5.76
C GLN A 44 -8.53 7.14 -7.22
N LEU A 45 -7.70 7.73 -8.09
CA LEU A 45 -7.71 7.43 -9.52
C LEU A 45 -7.32 5.98 -9.78
N ILE A 46 -6.25 5.49 -9.12
CA ILE A 46 -5.82 4.09 -9.21
C ILE A 46 -6.96 3.14 -8.81
N PHE A 47 -7.63 3.38 -7.68
CA PHE A 47 -8.70 2.51 -7.21
C PHE A 47 -9.97 2.59 -8.06
N ALA A 48 -10.13 3.66 -8.85
CA ALA A 48 -11.21 3.79 -9.83
C ALA A 48 -10.98 2.96 -11.11
N LEU A 49 -9.74 2.52 -11.40
CA LEU A 49 -9.42 1.72 -12.59
C LEU A 49 -9.99 0.29 -12.47
N ARG A 50 -11.16 0.06 -13.08
CA ARG A 50 -11.94 -1.19 -12.93
C ARG A 50 -11.29 -2.43 -13.52
N THR A 51 -10.41 -2.26 -14.50
CA THR A 51 -9.75 -3.35 -15.21
C THR A 51 -8.39 -3.71 -14.59
N LEU A 52 -7.87 -2.85 -13.71
CA LEU A 52 -6.56 -2.99 -13.11
C LEU A 52 -6.55 -4.09 -12.05
N LYS A 53 -5.67 -5.07 -12.24
CA LYS A 53 -5.46 -6.20 -11.32
C LYS A 53 -4.10 -6.17 -10.64
N SER A 54 -3.10 -5.54 -11.25
CA SER A 54 -1.75 -5.46 -10.73
C SER A 54 -1.24 -4.03 -10.76
N ILE A 55 -0.68 -3.57 -9.64
CA ILE A 55 -0.01 -2.28 -9.59
C ILE A 55 1.28 -2.33 -8.77
N LYS A 56 2.32 -1.68 -9.28
CA LYS A 56 3.46 -1.20 -8.50
C LYS A 56 3.41 0.33 -8.48
N LEU A 57 3.49 0.92 -7.29
CA LEU A 57 3.53 2.36 -7.09
C LEU A 57 4.75 2.74 -6.24
N SER A 58 5.71 3.38 -6.88
CA SER A 58 6.86 4.06 -6.26
C SER A 58 6.59 5.56 -6.33
N VAL A 59 6.64 6.22 -5.18
CA VAL A 59 6.42 7.68 -5.08
C VAL A 59 7.46 8.23 -4.12
N ASP A 60 8.35 9.05 -4.65
CA ASP A 60 9.34 9.75 -3.84
C ASP A 60 8.67 11.00 -3.21
N GLU A 61 8.14 10.84 -1.99
CA GLU A 61 7.57 11.90 -1.15
C GLU A 61 8.12 11.76 0.27
N ASP A 62 8.75 12.83 0.77
CA ASP A 62 9.19 12.91 2.17
C ASP A 62 8.00 12.86 3.16
N ASP A 63 6.81 13.31 2.73
CA ASP A 63 5.65 13.57 3.59
C ASP A 63 4.29 13.12 3.02
N ILE A 64 4.17 11.83 2.68
CA ILE A 64 2.89 11.24 2.29
C ILE A 64 1.91 11.31 3.47
N SER A 65 0.72 11.87 3.21
CA SER A 65 -0.45 11.75 4.08
C SER A 65 -1.67 11.25 3.31
N ILE A 66 -2.06 10.00 3.53
CA ILE A 66 -3.25 9.39 2.93
C ILE A 66 -4.45 9.60 3.86
N ILE A 67 -5.36 10.47 3.44
CA ILE A 67 -6.55 10.91 4.18
C ILE A 67 -7.82 10.44 3.46
N LEU A 68 -7.74 9.32 2.74
CA LEU A 68 -8.90 8.76 2.07
C LEU A 68 -9.94 8.27 3.09
N PRO A 69 -11.24 8.48 2.82
CA PRO A 69 -12.28 7.85 3.62
C PRO A 69 -12.13 6.33 3.50
N ILE A 70 -12.59 5.61 4.51
CA ILE A 70 -12.60 4.15 4.45
C ILE A 70 -13.58 3.72 3.36
N ALA A 71 -13.15 2.80 2.49
CA ALA A 71 -13.98 2.34 1.39
C ALA A 71 -15.19 1.55 1.91
N THR A 72 -16.38 2.16 1.85
CA THR A 72 -17.65 1.51 2.21
C THR A 72 -18.27 0.76 1.04
N TYR A 73 -18.21 1.33 -0.17
CA TYR A 73 -18.90 0.77 -1.35
C TYR A 73 -18.00 0.59 -2.58
N GLN A 74 -17.06 1.51 -2.82
CA GLN A 74 -16.19 1.44 -3.99
C GLN A 74 -14.92 0.67 -3.67
N ARG A 75 -14.85 -0.56 -4.16
CA ARG A 75 -13.67 -1.41 -4.06
C ARG A 75 -12.99 -1.54 -5.41
N SER A 76 -11.67 -1.51 -5.35
CA SER A 76 -10.80 -1.81 -6.47
C SER A 76 -10.78 -3.31 -6.75
N THR A 77 -10.42 -3.67 -7.97
CA THR A 77 -10.27 -5.07 -8.39
C THR A 77 -8.82 -5.55 -8.34
N ILE A 78 -7.93 -4.75 -7.74
CA ILE A 78 -6.50 -5.06 -7.58
C ILE A 78 -6.33 -6.34 -6.75
N LYS A 79 -5.53 -7.25 -7.31
CA LYS A 79 -5.11 -8.53 -6.71
C LYS A 79 -3.64 -8.55 -6.32
N TYR A 80 -2.82 -7.74 -6.98
CA TYR A 80 -1.38 -7.64 -6.76
C TYR A 80 -1.00 -6.19 -6.52
N LEU A 81 -0.53 -5.86 -5.33
CA LEU A 81 -0.17 -4.50 -4.92
C LEU A 81 1.27 -4.50 -4.43
N ILE A 82 2.09 -3.64 -5.05
CA ILE A 82 3.44 -3.32 -4.60
C ILE A 82 3.47 -1.82 -4.27
N ILE A 83 3.77 -1.48 -3.02
CA ILE A 83 3.92 -0.10 -2.56
C ILE A 83 5.39 0.12 -2.20
N ASP A 84 6.03 1.06 -2.88
CA ASP A 84 7.47 1.32 -2.78
C ASP A 84 7.69 2.78 -2.39
N HIS A 85 7.09 3.18 -1.27
CA HIS A 85 7.20 4.51 -0.67
C HIS A 85 6.78 4.49 0.79
N SER A 86 7.11 5.54 1.53
CA SER A 86 6.85 5.61 2.97
C SER A 86 5.37 5.81 3.30
N PHE A 87 4.84 5.01 4.24
CA PHE A 87 3.50 5.20 4.81
C PHE A 87 3.42 4.72 6.27
N THR A 88 2.32 5.06 6.95
CA THR A 88 1.92 4.62 8.29
C THR A 88 1.04 3.36 8.23
N PHE A 89 0.91 2.63 9.34
CA PHE A 89 -0.07 1.53 9.40
C PHE A 89 -1.51 1.99 9.17
N LYS A 90 -1.91 3.17 9.64
CA LYS A 90 -3.25 3.71 9.35
C LYS A 90 -3.48 3.89 7.86
N GLU A 91 -2.50 4.41 7.14
CA GLU A 91 -2.58 4.60 5.69
C GLU A 91 -2.58 3.26 4.95
N LEU A 92 -1.79 2.29 5.42
CA LEU A 92 -1.87 0.91 4.94
C LEU A 92 -3.28 0.35 5.11
N PHE A 93 -3.88 0.51 6.30
CA PHE A 93 -5.25 0.07 6.54
C PHE A 93 -6.26 0.79 5.61
N ILE A 94 -6.08 2.09 5.37
CA ILE A 94 -6.91 2.83 4.42
C ILE A 94 -6.79 2.23 3.02
N ILE A 95 -5.56 2.05 2.50
CA ILE A 95 -5.30 1.43 1.18
C ILE A 95 -5.95 0.05 1.09
N LEU A 96 -5.75 -0.79 2.10
CA LEU A 96 -6.26 -2.15 2.14
C LEU A 96 -7.79 -2.22 2.20
N SER A 97 -8.45 -1.17 2.72
CA SER A 97 -9.92 -1.09 2.70
C SER A 97 -10.47 -1.02 1.27
N TYR A 98 -9.73 -0.43 0.33
CA TYR A 98 -10.10 -0.36 -1.08
C TYR A 98 -9.78 -1.64 -1.86
N THR A 99 -8.89 -2.51 -1.37
CA THR A 99 -8.39 -3.69 -2.10
C THR A 99 -8.85 -5.01 -1.47
N SER A 100 -10.16 -5.25 -1.39
CA SER A 100 -10.67 -6.50 -0.77
C SER A 100 -10.36 -7.79 -1.56
N GLU A 101 -10.07 -7.67 -2.85
CA GLU A 101 -9.66 -8.80 -3.71
C GLU A 101 -8.16 -9.10 -3.63
N LEU A 102 -7.41 -8.40 -2.77
CA LEU A 102 -5.96 -8.49 -2.73
C LEU A 102 -5.49 -9.91 -2.38
N CYS A 103 -4.64 -10.46 -3.24
CA CYS A 103 -4.04 -11.79 -3.09
C CYS A 103 -2.57 -11.71 -2.70
N ARG A 104 -1.85 -10.69 -3.20
CA ARG A 104 -0.44 -10.45 -2.91
C ARG A 104 -0.21 -9.00 -2.57
N LEU A 105 0.42 -8.79 -1.42
CA LEU A 105 0.88 -7.49 -0.97
C LEU A 105 2.40 -7.55 -0.84
N LYS A 106 3.09 -6.62 -1.48
CA LYS A 106 4.46 -6.28 -1.17
C LYS A 106 4.50 -4.81 -0.77
N TYR A 107 5.20 -4.50 0.31
CA TYR A 107 5.52 -3.12 0.58
C TYR A 107 6.92 -2.94 1.15
N SER A 108 7.47 -1.77 0.88
CA SER A 108 8.74 -1.30 1.41
C SER A 108 8.49 -0.10 2.34
N PHE A 109 9.31 0.06 3.39
CA PHE A 109 9.39 1.29 4.22
C PHE A 109 8.13 1.73 4.98
N LEU A 110 7.96 1.24 6.21
CA LEU A 110 6.93 1.73 7.14
C LEU A 110 7.57 2.65 8.21
N ASN A 111 7.86 3.90 7.84
CA ASN A 111 8.75 4.80 8.57
C ASN A 111 8.04 5.82 9.49
N ARG A 112 6.73 5.71 9.72
CA ARG A 112 5.99 6.72 10.49
C ARG A 112 5.36 6.11 11.73
N ILE A 113 5.86 6.48 12.91
CA ILE A 113 5.28 6.13 14.21
C ILE A 113 3.88 6.71 14.28
N ASP A 114 2.88 5.86 14.14
CA ASP A 114 1.49 6.25 14.24
C ASP A 114 0.98 6.01 15.66
N LYS A 115 0.94 7.09 16.44
CA LYS A 115 0.45 7.10 17.83
C LYS A 115 -1.06 6.86 17.93
N THR A 116 -1.79 6.73 16.81
CA THR A 116 -3.27 6.73 16.78
C THR A 116 -3.94 5.43 16.35
N ILE A 117 -3.18 4.35 16.15
CA ILE A 117 -3.70 3.04 15.64
C ILE A 117 -4.74 2.37 16.56
N HIS A 118 -4.96 2.86 17.79
CA HIS A 118 -5.88 2.26 18.75
C HIS A 118 -7.32 2.05 18.25
N LYS A 119 -7.77 2.72 17.18
CA LYS A 119 -9.00 2.39 16.46
C LYS A 119 -8.71 1.49 15.27
N VAL A 120 -8.43 0.24 15.59
CA VAL A 120 -8.14 -0.83 14.62
C VAL A 120 -9.34 -1.01 13.69
N LEU A 121 -9.20 -0.60 12.42
CA LEU A 121 -10.24 -0.78 11.41
C LEU A 121 -10.46 -2.28 11.10
N PRO A 122 -11.70 -2.75 11.00
CA PRO A 122 -11.98 -4.10 10.55
C PRO A 122 -11.61 -4.19 9.07
N ILE A 123 -10.53 -4.90 8.76
CA ILE A 123 -10.17 -5.22 7.38
C ILE A 123 -10.20 -6.72 7.23
N THR A 124 -10.99 -7.16 6.28
CA THR A 124 -11.07 -8.57 5.88
C THR A 124 -10.28 -8.75 4.59
N LEU A 125 -9.05 -9.25 4.71
CA LEU A 125 -8.22 -9.63 3.57
C LEU A 125 -8.31 -11.14 3.34
N SER A 126 -9.53 -11.62 3.05
CA SER A 126 -9.83 -13.06 2.97
C SER A 126 -9.08 -13.80 1.87
N ASN A 127 -8.53 -13.07 0.90
CA ASN A 127 -7.82 -13.62 -0.26
C ASN A 127 -6.30 -13.46 -0.18
N LEU A 128 -5.78 -12.74 0.83
CA LEU A 128 -4.35 -12.45 0.93
C LEU A 128 -3.59 -13.73 1.30
N THR A 129 -2.75 -14.18 0.38
CA THR A 129 -1.98 -15.43 0.50
C THR A 129 -0.47 -15.18 0.47
N TYR A 130 -0.02 -14.04 -0.07
CA TYR A 130 1.39 -13.66 -0.10
C TYR A 130 1.58 -12.27 0.49
N LEU A 131 2.49 -12.17 1.46
CA LEU A 131 2.89 -10.93 2.08
C LEU A 131 4.42 -10.84 2.07
N VAL A 132 4.92 -9.75 1.48
CA VAL A 132 6.34 -9.40 1.43
C VAL A 132 6.53 -8.04 2.08
N ILE A 133 7.42 -7.97 3.07
CA ILE A 133 7.73 -6.76 3.81
C ILE A 133 9.24 -6.55 3.72
N GLU A 134 9.64 -5.52 3.00
CA GLU A 134 11.04 -5.14 2.83
C GLU A 134 11.28 -3.89 3.68
N THR A 135 12.15 -3.97 4.70
CA THR A 135 12.45 -2.91 5.69
C THR A 135 11.28 -2.53 6.61
N CYS A 136 11.44 -2.81 7.90
CA CYS A 136 10.34 -2.80 8.85
C CYS A 136 10.72 -2.04 10.12
N TYR A 137 10.90 -0.71 10.00
CA TYR A 137 11.05 0.25 11.11
C TYR A 137 9.79 0.37 12.00
N THR A 138 9.08 -0.75 12.16
CA THR A 138 7.77 -0.84 12.76
C THR A 138 7.85 -1.22 14.21
N ASN A 139 6.96 -0.63 15.00
CA ASN A 139 6.60 -1.21 16.27
C ASN A 139 5.99 -2.61 16.06
N PHE A 140 6.67 -3.63 16.58
CA PHE A 140 6.27 -5.05 16.50
C PHE A 140 4.84 -5.31 16.95
N TYR A 141 4.29 -4.51 17.88
CA TYR A 141 2.90 -4.65 18.32
C TYR A 141 1.90 -4.46 17.17
N TYR A 142 2.11 -3.46 16.30
CA TYR A 142 1.20 -3.20 15.18
C TYR A 142 1.38 -4.22 14.07
N PHE A 143 2.61 -4.65 13.83
CA PHE A 143 2.90 -5.76 12.94
C PHE A 143 2.20 -7.05 13.41
N GLU A 144 2.36 -7.42 14.68
CA GLU A 144 1.71 -8.60 15.29
C GLU A 144 0.18 -8.50 15.16
N THR A 145 -0.39 -7.32 15.45
CA THR A 145 -1.82 -7.05 15.29
C THR A 145 -2.27 -7.22 13.85
N PHE A 146 -1.51 -6.71 12.87
CA PHE A 146 -1.80 -6.86 11.45
C PHE A 146 -1.76 -8.32 11.01
N ILE A 147 -0.68 -9.05 11.32
CA ILE A 147 -0.53 -10.47 11.00
C ILE A 147 -1.64 -11.31 11.62
N SER A 148 -2.05 -11.01 12.86
CA SER A 148 -3.11 -11.76 13.55
C SER A 148 -4.43 -11.80 12.77
N LYS A 149 -4.71 -10.77 11.96
CA LYS A 149 -5.92 -10.65 11.12
C LYS A 149 -5.86 -11.46 9.82
N ILE A 150 -4.67 -11.71 9.30
CA ILE A 150 -4.47 -12.30 7.95
C ILE A 150 -3.84 -13.69 7.97
N LYS A 151 -3.27 -14.10 9.12
CA LYS A 151 -2.49 -15.34 9.25
C LYS A 151 -3.21 -16.61 8.79
N SER A 152 -4.54 -16.69 8.87
CA SER A 152 -5.29 -17.92 8.57
C SER A 152 -5.29 -18.32 7.10
N LYS A 153 -4.94 -17.40 6.19
CA LYS A 153 -4.89 -17.64 4.73
C LYS A 153 -3.51 -17.44 4.13
N LEU A 154 -2.57 -16.97 4.92
CA LEU A 154 -1.24 -16.62 4.45
C LEU A 154 -0.44 -17.90 4.15
N MET A 155 -0.02 -18.04 2.90
CA MET A 155 0.84 -19.14 2.43
C MET A 155 2.32 -18.77 2.48
N LEU A 156 2.62 -17.49 2.24
CA LEU A 156 3.98 -16.97 2.25
C LEU A 156 4.03 -15.65 3.02
N LEU A 157 4.93 -15.62 3.99
CA LEU A 157 5.34 -14.42 4.72
C LEU A 157 6.85 -14.26 4.52
N TYR A 158 7.25 -13.21 3.83
CA TYR A 158 8.66 -12.84 3.67
C TYR A 158 8.89 -11.49 4.34
N ILE A 159 9.88 -11.44 5.23
CA ILE A 159 10.22 -10.25 6.00
C ILE A 159 11.72 -10.05 5.89
N THR A 160 12.14 -8.87 5.47
CA THR A 160 13.54 -8.43 5.56
C THR A 160 13.66 -7.48 6.75
N ILE A 161 14.49 -7.87 7.71
CA ILE A 161 14.77 -7.13 8.94
C ILE A 161 16.14 -6.47 8.76
N GLN A 162 16.23 -5.15 8.97
CA GLN A 162 17.50 -4.41 8.95
C GLN A 162 18.11 -4.34 10.36
N SER A 163 19.38 -3.98 10.46
CA SER A 163 20.11 -3.88 11.75
C SER A 163 19.41 -2.98 12.76
N GLU A 164 18.81 -1.90 12.29
CA GLU A 164 18.08 -0.89 13.04
C GLU A 164 16.77 -1.44 13.63
N ASP A 165 16.20 -2.49 13.01
CA ASP A 165 14.98 -3.16 13.48
C ASP A 165 15.27 -4.12 14.66
N ILE A 166 16.54 -4.53 14.85
CA ILE A 166 16.96 -5.50 15.88
C ILE A 166 16.90 -4.89 17.29
N GLU A 167 17.19 -3.59 17.43
CA GLU A 167 17.06 -2.91 18.73
C GLU A 167 15.61 -2.95 19.26
N PHE A 168 14.62 -2.91 18.36
CA PHE A 168 13.21 -3.02 18.70
C PHE A 168 12.76 -4.44 19.07
N LEU A 169 13.41 -5.48 18.53
CA LEU A 169 13.16 -6.88 18.91
C LEU A 169 13.60 -7.16 20.35
N ASN A 170 14.71 -6.57 20.78
CA ASN A 170 15.30 -6.81 22.09
C ASN A 170 14.68 -5.98 23.21
N ALA A 171 13.93 -4.91 22.89
CA ALA A 171 13.27 -4.05 23.88
C ALA A 171 12.07 -4.69 24.62
N ARG A 172 11.79 -5.99 24.39
CA ARG A 172 10.80 -6.79 25.13
C ARG A 172 11.39 -7.62 26.28
N HIS A 173 12.64 -7.36 26.70
CA HIS A 173 13.25 -7.91 27.91
C HIS A 173 13.39 -6.87 29.02
#